data_AF-A0A519MN74-F1
#
_entry.id   AF-A0A519MN74-F1
#
_cell.length_a   1.000
_cell.length_b   1.000
_cell.length_c   1.000
_cell.angle_alpha   90.00
_cell.angle_beta   90.00
_cell.angle_gamma   90.00
#
_symmetry.space_group_name_H-M   'P 1'
#
loop_
_entity.id
_entity.type
_entity.pdbx_description
1 polymer ?
#
loop_
_entity_poly.entity_id
_entity_poly.type
_entity_poly.pdbx_seq_one_letter_code
_entity_poly.pdbx_strand_id
1 'polypeptide(L)'
;MTNRTPWTMEDVAARFEDAATTGRRLPPVRVQGYFNCWPAFVRTEWEAFAADEKTFRPFPPSPEDIDRMLETMRWVQCLEVEQRHLVWMRAKRYGWREITIRFACDRTTAWRRWQRALQTVADQLNAGVIA
;
A
#
# COMPACT_ATOMS: atom_id res chain seq x y z
N MET A 1 28.49 13.94 -6.73
CA MET A 1 27.93 12.99 -7.72
C MET A 1 27.23 11.88 -6.95
N THR A 2 25.92 11.97 -6.77
CA THR A 2 25.14 10.90 -6.13
C THR A 2 25.05 9.72 -7.10
N ASN A 3 25.78 8.64 -6.84
CA ASN A 3 25.63 7.36 -7.52
C ASN A 3 24.24 6.80 -7.21
N ARG A 4 23.24 7.15 -8.03
CA ARG A 4 21.91 6.52 -7.97
C ARG A 4 22.08 5.14 -8.64
N THR A 5 22.11 4.08 -7.85
CA THR A 5 22.04 2.71 -8.38
C THR A 5 20.78 2.61 -9.26
N PRO A 6 20.86 2.03 -10.47
CA PRO A 6 19.69 1.89 -11.33
C PRO A 6 18.62 1.05 -10.62
N TRP A 7 17.36 1.47 -10.74
CA TRP A 7 16.22 0.75 -10.18
C TRP A 7 16.06 -0.60 -10.88
N THR A 8 16.01 -1.68 -10.10
CA THR A 8 15.68 -3.01 -10.59
C THR A 8 14.19 -3.32 -10.42
N MET A 9 13.68 -4.32 -11.15
CA MET A 9 12.30 -4.79 -10.97
C MET A 9 12.03 -5.26 -9.54
N GLU A 10 13.03 -5.84 -8.88
CA GLU A 10 12.92 -6.34 -7.51
C GLU A 10 12.80 -5.20 -6.51
N ASP A 11 13.58 -4.13 -6.69
CA ASP A 11 13.48 -2.91 -5.87
C ASP A 11 12.10 -2.26 -6.00
N VAL A 12 11.59 -2.17 -7.23
CA VAL A 12 10.25 -1.64 -7.50
C VAL A 12 9.18 -2.52 -6.85
N ALA A 13 9.30 -3.85 -6.96
CA ALA A 13 8.39 -4.78 -6.32
C ALA A 13 8.39 -4.65 -4.78
N ALA A 14 9.57 -4.54 -4.18
CA ALA A 14 9.74 -4.34 -2.74
C ALA A 14 9.09 -3.02 -2.30
N ARG A 15 9.28 -1.93 -3.06
CA ARG A 15 8.65 -0.63 -2.78
C ARG A 15 7.12 -0.71 -2.83
N PHE A 16 6.55 -1.46 -3.77
CA PHE A 16 5.11 -1.68 -3.80
C PHE A 16 4.60 -2.50 -2.60
N GLU A 17 5.35 -3.51 -2.15
CA GLU A 17 5.01 -4.30 -0.96
C GLU A 17 5.09 -3.47 0.33
N ASP A 18 6.12 -2.62 0.45
CA ASP A 18 6.27 -1.67 1.55
C ASP A 18 5.10 -0.68 1.57
N ALA A 19 4.78 -0.08 0.42
CA ALA A 19 3.65 0.83 0.29
C ALA A 19 2.31 0.17 0.67
N ALA A 20 2.09 -1.09 0.26
CA ALA A 20 0.90 -1.85 0.64
C ALA A 20 0.85 -2.14 2.15
N THR A 21 2.01 -2.41 2.76
CA THR A 21 2.14 -2.66 4.20
C THR A 21 1.90 -1.39 5.01
N THR A 22 2.48 -0.27 4.60
CA THR A 22 2.24 1.06 5.19
C THR A 22 0.77 1.43 5.11
N GLY A 23 0.13 1.25 3.95
CA GLY A 23 -1.29 1.52 3.76
C GLY A 23 -2.22 0.72 4.68
N ARG A 24 -1.86 -0.52 5.03
CA ARG A 24 -2.62 -1.33 6.02
C ARG A 24 -2.52 -0.81 7.45
N ARG A 25 -1.44 -0.09 7.78
CA ARG A 25 -1.20 0.47 9.12
C ARG A 25 -1.85 1.84 9.30
N LEU A 26 -2.28 2.47 8.21
CA LEU A 26 -2.97 3.76 8.29
C LEU A 26 -4.32 3.60 9.01
N PRO A 27 -4.72 4.60 9.81
CA PRO A 27 -6.04 4.59 10.42
C PRO A 27 -7.10 4.56 9.31
N PRO A 28 -8.18 3.77 9.47
CA PRO A 28 -9.24 3.75 8.49
C PRO A 28 -9.83 5.15 8.36
N VAL A 29 -10.08 5.58 7.12
CA VAL A 29 -10.83 6.81 6.87
C VAL A 29 -12.25 6.58 7.37
N ARG A 30 -12.62 7.26 8.46
CA ARG A 30 -13.98 7.25 8.99
C ARG A 30 -14.66 8.55 8.61
N VAL A 31 -15.91 8.46 8.15
CA VAL A 31 -16.77 9.65 8.11
C VAL A 31 -16.92 10.10 9.56
N GLN A 32 -16.64 11.37 9.84
CA GLN A 32 -16.84 11.95 11.16
C GLN A 32 -18.31 11.75 11.54
N GLY A 33 -18.57 10.92 12.54
CA GLY A 33 -19.92 10.65 13.05
C GLY A 33 -20.48 11.82 13.85
N TYR A 34 -21.62 11.61 14.51
CA TYR A 34 -22.12 12.55 15.51
C TYR A 34 -21.10 12.67 16.65
N PHE A 35 -20.52 13.86 16.80
CA PHE A 35 -19.68 14.19 17.95
C PHE A 35 -20.54 14.89 19.00
N ASN A 36 -20.31 14.61 20.29
CA ASN A 36 -20.95 15.31 21.38
C ASN A 36 -20.06 16.45 21.88
N CYS A 37 -20.63 17.64 22.08
CA CYS A 37 -19.93 18.78 22.69
C CYS A 37 -19.86 18.69 24.22
N TRP A 38 -20.40 17.61 24.81
CA TRP A 38 -20.40 17.43 26.26
C TRP A 38 -18.97 17.12 26.74
N PRO A 39 -18.58 17.61 27.93
CA PRO A 39 -17.28 17.29 28.50
C PRO A 39 -17.09 15.79 28.68
N ALA A 40 -15.84 15.31 28.61
CA ALA A 40 -15.53 13.94 28.95
C ALA A 40 -15.91 13.68 30.43
N PHE A 41 -16.88 12.79 30.65
CA PHE A 41 -17.25 12.37 32.00
C PHE A 41 -16.09 11.57 32.60
N VAL A 42 -15.57 12.03 33.74
CA VAL A 42 -14.61 11.26 34.53
C VAL A 42 -15.35 10.04 35.08
N ARG A 43 -15.07 8.87 34.50
CA ARG A 43 -15.63 7.59 34.93
C ARG A 43 -14.76 7.00 36.02
N THR A 44 -15.40 6.35 36.99
CA THR A 44 -14.72 5.68 38.10
C THR A 44 -14.04 4.40 37.60
N GLU A 45 -12.99 3.92 38.27
CA GLU A 45 -12.14 2.82 37.77
C GLU A 45 -12.91 1.54 37.39
N TRP A 46 -13.96 1.20 38.15
CA TRP A 46 -14.86 0.06 37.90
C TRP A 46 -15.79 0.27 36.70
N GLU A 47 -16.15 1.51 36.37
CA GLU A 47 -16.94 1.86 35.17
C GLU A 47 -16.08 1.82 33.90
N ALA A 48 -14.78 2.12 34.01
CA ALA A 48 -13.82 2.01 32.92
C ALA A 48 -13.44 0.56 32.62
N PHE A 49 -13.51 -0.34 33.60
CA PHE A 49 -13.28 -1.78 33.41
C PHE A 49 -14.32 -2.46 32.53
N ALA A 50 -15.55 -1.92 32.48
CA ALA A 50 -16.62 -2.35 31.59
C ALA A 50 -16.59 -1.65 30.22
N ALA A 51 -15.65 -0.73 29.99
CA ALA A 51 -15.54 0.02 28.75
C ALA A 51 -14.78 -0.77 27.68
N ASP A 52 -15.29 -0.67 26.45
CA ASP A 52 -14.89 -1.30 25.18
C ASP A 52 -13.52 -2.01 25.13
N GLU A 53 -13.56 -3.21 24.55
CA GLU A 53 -12.41 -4.03 24.16
C GLU A 53 -11.30 -3.17 23.55
N LYS A 54 -10.11 -3.17 24.17
CA LYS A 54 -8.94 -2.44 23.65
C LYS A 54 -8.62 -2.98 22.26
N THR A 55 -9.06 -2.25 21.23
CA THR A 55 -8.71 -2.58 19.84
C THR A 55 -7.20 -2.47 19.72
N PHE A 56 -6.51 -3.60 19.61
CA PHE A 56 -5.07 -3.61 19.34
C PHE A 56 -4.83 -2.95 17.98
N ARG A 57 -4.17 -1.80 18.00
CA ARG A 57 -3.78 -1.09 16.78
C ARG A 57 -2.28 -1.30 16.55
N PRO A 58 -1.86 -1.73 15.35
CA PRO A 58 -0.46 -1.68 14.97
C PRO A 58 0.09 -0.26 15.17
N PHE A 59 1.38 -0.16 15.50
CA PHE A 59 2.04 1.14 15.60
C PHE A 59 1.89 1.90 14.26
N PRO A 60 1.55 3.19 14.29
CA PRO A 60 1.42 3.97 13.07
C PRO A 60 2.74 3.98 12.31
N PRO A 61 2.72 4.05 10.95
CA PRO A 61 3.93 4.11 10.16
C PRO A 61 4.72 5.40 10.44
N SER A 62 6.04 5.36 10.22
CA SER A 62 6.89 6.56 10.30
C SER A 62 6.47 7.57 9.23
N PRO A 63 6.62 8.90 9.45
CA PRO A 63 6.41 9.90 8.40
C PRO A 63 7.20 9.59 7.11
N GLU A 64 8.42 9.08 7.25
CA GLU A 64 9.25 8.67 6.11
C GLU A 64 8.63 7.50 5.33
N ASP A 65 7.98 6.54 6.01
CA ASP A 65 7.29 5.43 5.35
C ASP A 65 6.07 5.94 4.55
N ILE A 66 5.38 6.96 5.08
CA ILE A 66 4.24 7.59 4.42
C ILE A 66 4.73 8.33 3.15
N ASP A 67 5.82 9.11 3.25
CA ASP A 67 6.37 9.83 2.11
C ASP A 67 6.82 8.87 0.99
N ARG A 68 7.51 7.78 1.36
CA ARG A 68 7.90 6.71 0.43
C ARG A 68 6.68 6.02 -0.19
N MET A 69 5.64 5.75 0.59
CA MET A 69 4.39 5.19 0.09
C MET A 69 3.72 6.13 -0.92
N LEU A 70 3.62 7.42 -0.61
CA LEU A 70 3.04 8.44 -1.49
C LEU A 70 3.86 8.61 -2.78
N GLU A 71 5.18 8.49 -2.70
CA GLU A 71 6.07 8.42 -3.86
C GLU A 71 5.73 7.22 -4.76
N THR A 72 5.66 6.02 -4.18
CA THR A 72 5.30 4.80 -4.94
C THR A 72 3.89 4.88 -5.53
N MET A 73 2.94 5.54 -4.85
CA MET A 73 1.60 5.78 -5.41
C MET A 73 1.63 6.62 -6.69
N ARG A 74 2.60 7.53 -6.87
CA ARG A 74 2.75 8.31 -8.10
C ARG A 74 3.25 7.46 -9.27
N TRP A 75 4.10 6.46 -9.02
CA TRP A 75 4.64 5.57 -10.06
C TRP A 75 3.54 4.80 -10.79
N VAL A 76 2.46 4.45 -10.10
CA VAL A 76 1.32 3.72 -10.66
C VAL A 76 0.66 4.47 -11.83
N GLN A 77 0.84 5.79 -11.92
CA GLN A 77 0.23 6.61 -12.97
C GLN A 77 0.74 6.28 -14.38
N CYS A 78 1.96 5.76 -14.51
CA CYS A 78 2.49 5.37 -15.82
C CYS A 78 1.98 4.03 -16.36
N LEU A 79 1.28 3.26 -15.51
CA LEU A 79 0.71 1.98 -15.86
C LEU A 79 -0.73 2.12 -16.33
N GLU A 80 -1.15 1.21 -17.20
CA GLU A 80 -2.56 1.04 -17.57
C GLU A 80 -3.38 0.49 -16.39
N VAL A 81 -4.69 0.77 -16.36
CA VAL A 81 -5.56 0.41 -15.23
C VAL A 81 -5.49 -1.07 -14.85
N GLU A 82 -5.48 -1.98 -15.83
CA GLU A 82 -5.33 -3.42 -15.56
C GLU A 82 -3.99 -3.77 -14.90
N GLN A 83 -2.90 -3.16 -15.38
CA GLN A 83 -1.56 -3.37 -14.83
C GLN A 83 -1.47 -2.85 -13.39
N ARG A 84 -2.13 -1.71 -13.09
CA ARG A 84 -2.23 -1.18 -11.72
C ARG A 84 -2.89 -2.20 -10.79
N HIS A 85 -4.02 -2.78 -11.22
CA HIS A 85 -4.70 -3.80 -10.42
C HIS A 85 -3.80 -5.02 -10.19
N LEU A 86 -3.08 -5.47 -11.22
CA LEU A 86 -2.18 -6.62 -11.13
C LEU A 86 -1.04 -6.38 -10.13
N VAL A 87 -0.35 -5.24 -10.24
CA VAL A 87 0.75 -4.87 -9.35
C VAL A 87 0.25 -4.74 -7.90
N TRP A 88 -0.88 -4.07 -7.68
CA TRP A 88 -1.43 -3.91 -6.32
C TRP A 88 -1.93 -5.22 -5.71
N MET A 89 -2.51 -6.13 -6.50
CA MET A 89 -2.83 -7.47 -6.01
C MET A 89 -1.57 -8.20 -5.58
N ARG A 90 -0.50 -8.14 -6.38
CA ARG A 90 0.75 -8.82 -6.04
C ARG A 90 1.42 -8.22 -4.80
N ALA A 91 1.41 -6.91 -4.66
CA ALA A 91 1.91 -6.17 -3.49
C ALA A 91 1.12 -6.49 -2.22
N LYS A 92 -0.20 -6.69 -2.34
CA LYS A 92 -1.06 -7.15 -1.25
C LYS A 92 -0.89 -8.65 -0.93
N ARG A 93 0.04 -9.34 -1.58
CA ARG A 93 0.35 -10.77 -1.39
C ARG A 93 -0.80 -11.72 -1.80
N TYR A 94 -1.61 -11.33 -2.78
CA TYR A 94 -2.56 -12.28 -3.40
C TYR A 94 -1.78 -13.40 -4.09
N GLY A 95 -2.28 -14.62 -3.99
CA GLY A 95 -1.75 -15.76 -4.72
C GLY A 95 -1.99 -15.63 -6.22
N TRP A 96 -1.21 -16.38 -7.01
CA TRP A 96 -1.37 -16.38 -8.46
C TRP A 96 -2.73 -16.91 -8.89
N ARG A 97 -3.34 -17.83 -8.14
CA ARG A 97 -4.66 -18.41 -8.45
C ARG A 97 -5.75 -17.33 -8.45
N GLU A 98 -5.74 -16.47 -7.43
CA GLU A 98 -6.69 -15.37 -7.28
C GLU A 98 -6.52 -14.33 -8.38
N ILE A 99 -5.26 -14.05 -8.74
CA ILE A 99 -4.91 -13.16 -9.85
C ILE A 99 -5.42 -13.74 -11.17
N THR A 100 -5.13 -15.01 -11.48
CA THR A 100 -5.54 -15.63 -12.74
C THR A 100 -7.06 -15.71 -12.89
N ILE A 101 -7.79 -15.92 -11.79
CA ILE A 101 -9.27 -15.87 -11.79
C ILE A 101 -9.75 -14.46 -12.13
N ARG A 102 -9.20 -13.42 -11.49
CA ARG A 102 -9.63 -12.03 -11.73
C ARG A 102 -9.35 -11.56 -13.17
N PHE A 103 -8.20 -11.94 -13.72
CA PHE A 103 -7.75 -11.51 -15.04
C PHE A 103 -8.11 -12.49 -16.17
N ALA A 104 -8.80 -13.59 -15.86
CA ALA A 104 -9.18 -14.64 -16.81
C ALA A 104 -8.01 -15.10 -17.72
N CYS A 105 -6.83 -15.33 -17.14
CA CYS A 105 -5.64 -15.71 -17.89
C CYS A 105 -4.82 -16.78 -17.17
N ASP A 106 -3.91 -17.45 -17.89
CA ASP A 106 -3.00 -18.43 -17.30
C ASP A 106 -1.99 -17.78 -16.33
N ARG A 107 -1.48 -18.57 -15.37
CA ARG A 107 -0.47 -18.15 -14.39
C ARG A 107 0.76 -17.54 -15.05
N THR A 108 1.28 -18.18 -16.10
CA THR A 108 2.49 -17.72 -16.79
C THR A 108 2.26 -16.40 -17.52
N THR A 109 1.06 -16.21 -18.09
CA THR A 109 0.65 -14.94 -18.70
C THR A 109 0.56 -13.83 -17.66
N ALA A 110 -0.10 -14.09 -16.52
CA ALA A 110 -0.19 -13.13 -15.42
C ALA A 110 1.20 -12.74 -14.90
N TRP A 111 2.10 -13.71 -14.71
CA TRP A 111 3.47 -13.48 -14.27
C TRP A 111 4.27 -12.62 -15.24
N ARG A 112 4.22 -12.92 -16.56
CA ARG A 112 4.89 -12.10 -17.58
C ARG A 112 4.33 -10.69 -17.66
N ARG A 113 3.01 -10.52 -17.55
CA ARG A 113 2.36 -9.20 -17.52
C ARG A 113 2.81 -8.40 -16.30
N TRP A 114 2.93 -9.04 -15.14
CA TRP A 114 3.43 -8.42 -13.92
C TRP A 114 4.90 -7.99 -14.06
N GLN A 115 5.77 -8.86 -14.59
CA GLN A 115 7.18 -8.49 -14.86
C GLN A 115 7.30 -7.31 -15.82
N ARG A 116 6.52 -7.30 -16.92
CA ARG A 116 6.50 -6.19 -17.86
C ARG A 116 6.08 -4.88 -17.20
N ALA A 117 5.04 -4.90 -16.36
CA ALA A 117 4.60 -3.72 -15.64
C ALA A 117 5.68 -3.18 -14.70
N LEU A 118 6.40 -4.05 -13.97
CA LEU A 118 7.52 -3.64 -13.12
C LEU A 118 8.69 -3.07 -13.93
N GLN A 119 9.00 -3.69 -15.07
CA GLN A 119 10.05 -3.20 -15.97
C GLN A 119 9.71 -1.80 -16.49
N THR A 120 8.47 -1.56 -16.94
CA THR A 120 8.03 -0.22 -17.37
C THR A 120 8.21 0.83 -16.28
N VAL A 121 7.89 0.51 -15.02
CA VAL A 121 8.11 1.44 -13.91
C VAL A 121 9.61 1.68 -13.69
N ALA A 122 10.42 0.62 -13.66
CA ALA A 122 11.87 0.75 -13.50
C ALA A 122 12.51 1.59 -14.60
N ASP A 123 12.10 1.39 -15.85
CA ASP A 123 12.58 2.16 -17.00
C ASP A 123 12.24 3.64 -16.87
N GLN A 124 11.03 3.98 -16.42
CA GLN A 124 10.63 5.38 -16.22
C GLN A 124 11.31 6.06 -15.04
N LEU A 125 11.60 5.31 -13.96
CA LEU A 125 12.38 5.80 -12.83
C LEU A 125 13.84 6.06 -13.24
N ASN A 126 14.43 5.15 -14.02
CA ASN A 126 15.78 5.30 -14.53
C ASN A 126 15.89 6.42 -15.58
N ALA A 127 14.82 6.67 -16.34
CA ALA A 127 14.72 7.81 -17.26
C ALA A 127 14.45 9.16 -16.54
N GLY A 128 14.19 9.16 -15.23
CA GLY A 128 13.94 10.37 -14.45
C GLY A 128 12.59 11.04 -14.71
N VAL A 129 11.64 10.34 -15.33
CA VAL A 129 10.33 10.90 -15.71
C VAL A 129 9.40 11.02 -14.50
N ILE A 130 9.55 10.12 -13.51
CA ILE A 130 8.67 10.02 -12.32
C ILE A 130 9.51 9.88 -11.03
N ALA A 131 10.79 10.28 -11.08
CA ALA A 131 11.78 10.07 -10.03
C ALA A 131 11.95 11.24 -9.04
#